data_AF-A0A3D1B7I9-F1
#
_entry.id   AF-A0A3D1B7I9-F1
#
_cell.length_a   1.000
_cell.length_b   1.000
_cell.length_c   1.000
_cell.angle_alpha   90.00
_cell.angle_beta   90.00
_cell.angle_gamma   90.00
#
_symmetry.space_group_name_H-M   'P 1'
#
loop_
_entity.id
_entity.type
_entity.pdbx_description
1 polymer ?
#
loop_
_entity_poly.entity_id
_entity_poly.type
_entity_poly.pdbx_seq_one_letter_code
_entity_poly.pdbx_strand_id
1 'polypeptide(L)'
;SLTVKTVPQLIMGLKLRRSELNIDLILGSNIDLFYKLKNMELDAILVSLNESVSHDQDCAQLPLFADDIFLAAPADSPFAQQAEVDLSDLRDATFITLTQGFATHQDGNRVFQQAGFEPKVAMQVNDIFTLLSMVNSG
;
A
#
# COMPACT_ATOMS: atom_id res chain seq x y z
N SER A 1 3.06 -4.54 6.57
CA SER A 1 3.46 -4.97 5.22
C SER A 1 2.92 -6.35 4.83
N LEU A 2 2.05 -6.35 3.82
CA LEU A 2 1.33 -7.51 3.29
C LEU A 2 2.24 -8.55 2.62
N THR A 3 3.10 -8.12 1.70
CA THR A 3 3.88 -9.02 0.82
C THR A 3 5.08 -9.65 1.52
N VAL A 4 5.72 -8.95 2.46
CA VAL A 4 6.94 -9.44 3.13
C VAL A 4 6.64 -10.33 4.34
N LYS A 5 5.49 -10.12 5.01
CA LYS A 5 5.15 -10.81 6.26
C LYS A 5 3.91 -11.69 6.11
N THR A 6 2.77 -11.08 5.79
CA THR A 6 1.47 -11.76 5.84
C THR A 6 1.34 -12.85 4.77
N VAL A 7 1.70 -12.54 3.52
CA VAL A 7 1.60 -13.52 2.41
C VAL A 7 2.46 -14.76 2.66
N PRO A 8 3.76 -14.68 2.98
CA PRO A 8 4.57 -15.86 3.29
C PRO A 8 4.01 -16.71 4.44
N GLN A 9 3.49 -16.08 5.50
CA GLN A 9 2.88 -16.78 6.63
C GLN A 9 1.61 -17.54 6.22
N LEU A 10 0.75 -16.93 5.39
CA LEU A 10 -0.45 -17.57 4.86
C LEU A 10 -0.12 -18.76 3.97
N ILE A 11 0.82 -18.58 3.03
CA ILE A 11 1.27 -19.65 2.12
C ILE A 11 1.84 -20.83 2.92
N MET A 12 2.72 -20.56 3.89
CA MET A 12 3.30 -21.60 4.73
C MET A 12 2.22 -22.32 5.55
N GLY A 13 1.29 -21.58 6.16
CA GLY A 13 0.17 -22.15 6.92
C GLY A 13 -0.75 -23.03 6.06
N LEU A 14 -1.00 -22.64 4.80
CA LEU A 14 -1.78 -23.44 3.85
C LEU A 14 -1.04 -24.72 3.46
N LYS A 15 0.24 -24.62 3.07
CA LYS A 15 1.06 -25.77 2.70
C LYS A 15 1.22 -26.80 3.82
N LEU A 16 1.28 -26.35 5.08
CA LEU A 16 1.32 -27.25 6.24
C LEU A 16 0.00 -28.02 6.45
N ARG A 17 -1.14 -27.42 6.10
CA ARG A 17 -2.47 -28.03 6.29
C ARG A 17 -2.94 -28.84 5.07
N ARG A 18 -2.45 -28.47 3.87
CA ARG A 18 -2.83 -29.01 2.56
C ARG A 18 -1.62 -28.93 1.62
N SER A 19 -0.69 -29.87 1.76
CA SER A 19 0.59 -29.88 1.04
C SER A 19 0.45 -30.00 -0.48
N GLU A 20 -0.64 -30.60 -0.93
CA GLU A 20 -0.99 -30.87 -2.32
C GLU A 20 -1.46 -29.64 -3.11
N LEU A 21 -1.84 -28.54 -2.43
CA LEU A 21 -2.30 -27.34 -3.11
C LEU A 21 -1.17 -26.70 -3.91
N ASN A 22 -1.37 -26.48 -5.20
CA ASN A 22 -0.55 -25.56 -5.98
C ASN A 22 -1.09 -24.14 -5.76
N ILE A 23 -0.19 -23.18 -5.50
CA ILE A 23 -0.59 -21.82 -5.16
C ILE A 23 0.11 -20.88 -6.13
N ASP A 24 -0.69 -20.16 -6.90
CA ASP A 24 -0.22 -19.11 -7.80
C ASP A 24 -0.46 -17.74 -7.15
N LEU A 25 0.54 -16.86 -7.25
CA LEU A 25 0.50 -15.50 -6.72
C LEU A 25 0.52 -14.50 -7.88
N ILE A 26 -0.52 -13.67 -7.95
CA ILE A 26 -0.64 -12.58 -8.91
C ILE A 26 -0.57 -11.26 -8.15
N LEU A 27 0.33 -10.37 -8.58
CA LEU A 27 0.49 -9.03 -8.02
C LEU A 27 -0.19 -8.02 -8.95
N GLY A 28 -0.98 -7.12 -8.36
CA GLY A 28 -1.72 -6.10 -9.09
C GLY A 28 -2.24 -5.01 -8.15
N SER A 29 -2.83 -3.97 -8.73
CA SER A 29 -3.53 -2.93 -7.96
C SER A 29 -4.82 -3.49 -7.36
N ASN A 30 -5.40 -2.80 -6.37
CA ASN A 30 -6.71 -3.19 -5.83
C ASN A 30 -7.75 -3.36 -6.95
N ILE A 31 -7.81 -2.39 -7.89
CA ILE A 31 -8.78 -2.39 -8.99
C ILE A 31 -8.62 -3.63 -9.88
N ASP A 32 -7.39 -3.93 -10.29
CA ASP A 32 -7.11 -5.08 -11.16
C ASP A 32 -7.45 -6.40 -10.46
N LEU A 33 -7.01 -6.56 -9.20
CA LEU A 33 -7.27 -7.78 -8.44
C LEU A 33 -8.77 -8.00 -8.19
N PHE A 34 -9.54 -6.93 -7.92
CA PHE A 34 -11.00 -7.02 -7.81
C PHE A 34 -11.68 -7.42 -9.11
N TYR A 35 -11.26 -6.83 -10.23
CA TYR A 35 -11.79 -7.18 -11.55
C TYR A 35 -11.57 -8.68 -11.84
N LYS A 36 -10.36 -9.18 -11.56
CA LYS A 36 -10.01 -10.60 -11.72
C LYS A 36 -10.81 -11.52 -10.80
N LEU A 37 -11.01 -11.13 -9.54
CA LEU A 37 -11.86 -11.88 -8.60
C LEU A 37 -13.31 -11.97 -9.11
N LYS A 38 -13.89 -10.86 -9.58
CA LYS A 38 -15.26 -10.81 -10.10
C LYS A 38 -15.46 -11.65 -11.35
N ASN A 39 -14.43 -11.76 -12.18
CA ASN A 39 -14.43 -12.60 -13.38
C ASN A 39 -14.08 -14.07 -13.11
N MET A 40 -13.92 -14.48 -11.84
CA MET A 40 -13.51 -15.83 -11.44
C MET A 40 -12.14 -16.23 -12.01
N GLU A 41 -11.26 -15.26 -12.29
CA GLU A 41 -9.85 -15.49 -12.64
C GLU A 41 -8.98 -15.73 -11.40
N LEU A 42 -9.45 -15.32 -10.23
CA LEU A 42 -8.79 -15.49 -8.93
C LEU A 42 -9.77 -16.08 -7.91
N ASP A 43 -9.28 -16.94 -7.02
CA ASP A 43 -10.08 -17.54 -5.95
C ASP A 43 -10.21 -16.63 -4.72
N ALA A 44 -9.18 -15.85 -4.44
CA ALA A 44 -9.12 -14.92 -3.32
C ALA A 44 -8.12 -13.79 -3.61
N ILE A 45 -8.32 -12.64 -2.98
CA ILE A 45 -7.41 -11.49 -3.08
C ILE A 45 -7.06 -10.96 -1.70
N LEU A 46 -5.87 -10.39 -1.60
CA LEU A 46 -5.38 -9.72 -0.41
C LEU A 46 -5.12 -8.27 -0.77
N VAL A 47 -5.94 -7.37 -0.24
CA VAL A 47 -6.04 -5.98 -0.66
C VAL A 47 -6.32 -5.09 0.53
N SER A 48 -6.02 -3.80 0.40
CA SER A 48 -6.52 -2.82 1.39
C SER A 48 -8.03 -2.69 1.24
N LEU A 49 -8.74 -2.63 2.37
CA LEU A 49 -10.18 -2.38 2.39
C LEU A 49 -10.41 -0.85 2.38
N ASN A 50 -11.10 -0.37 1.37
CA ASN A 50 -11.54 1.03 1.25
C ASN A 50 -13.05 1.09 0.94
N GLU A 51 -13.66 2.27 0.99
CA GLU A 51 -15.11 2.42 0.80
C GLU A 51 -15.63 1.79 -0.51
N SER A 52 -14.85 1.83 -1.60
CA SER A 52 -15.23 1.20 -2.88
C SER A 52 -15.32 -0.32 -2.82
N VAL A 53 -14.63 -0.94 -1.87
CA VAL A 53 -14.53 -2.40 -1.71
C VAL A 53 -15.43 -2.90 -0.59
N SER A 54 -15.53 -2.14 0.51
CA SER A 54 -16.19 -2.55 1.74
C SER A 54 -17.71 -2.75 1.63
N HIS A 55 -18.32 -2.34 0.52
CA HIS A 55 -19.78 -2.42 0.30
C HIS A 55 -20.20 -3.47 -0.74
N ASP A 56 -19.27 -4.24 -1.29
CA ASP A 56 -19.60 -5.29 -2.25
C ASP A 56 -20.24 -6.51 -1.56
N GLN A 57 -21.54 -6.72 -1.80
CA GLN A 57 -22.32 -7.78 -1.16
C GLN A 57 -21.98 -9.19 -1.67
N ASP A 58 -21.36 -9.32 -2.84
CA ASP A 58 -21.00 -10.63 -3.39
C ASP A 58 -19.63 -11.10 -2.88
N CYS A 59 -18.88 -10.24 -2.18
CA CYS A 59 -17.55 -10.56 -1.69
C CYS A 59 -17.52 -10.63 -0.16
N ALA A 60 -17.25 -11.82 0.37
CA ALA A 60 -16.95 -11.98 1.79
C ALA A 60 -15.58 -11.34 2.12
N GLN A 61 -15.52 -10.55 3.18
CA GLN A 61 -14.33 -9.81 3.58
C GLN A 61 -13.88 -10.24 4.98
N LEU A 62 -12.58 -10.44 5.15
CA LEU A 62 -11.97 -10.79 6.43
C LEU A 62 -10.80 -9.82 6.71
N PRO A 63 -10.94 -8.90 7.67
CA PRO A 63 -9.83 -8.06 8.10
C PRO A 63 -8.69 -8.92 8.67
N LEU A 64 -7.48 -8.74 8.14
CA LEU A 64 -6.30 -9.48 8.59
C LEU A 64 -5.44 -8.69 9.58
N PHE A 65 -5.20 -7.41 9.28
CA PHE A 65 -4.43 -6.48 10.10
C PHE A 65 -4.72 -5.03 9.65
N ALA A 66 -4.35 -4.07 10.50
CA ALA A 66 -4.24 -2.66 10.12
C ALA A 66 -2.76 -2.32 9.88
N ASP A 67 -2.48 -1.46 8.89
CA ASP A 67 -1.14 -0.95 8.60
C ASP A 67 -1.17 0.57 8.75
N ASP A 68 -0.14 1.13 9.37
CA ASP A 68 0.00 2.57 9.54
C ASP A 68 0.71 3.17 8.33
N ILE A 69 0.31 4.38 7.92
CA ILE A 69 1.00 5.13 6.88
C ILE A 69 2.06 6.02 7.51
N PHE A 70 3.27 5.98 6.96
CA PHE A 70 4.40 6.77 7.45
C PHE A 70 4.95 7.66 6.35
N LEU A 71 5.50 8.81 6.76
CA LEU A 71 6.35 9.62 5.92
C LEU A 71 7.77 9.04 5.92
N ALA A 72 8.32 8.79 4.73
CA ALA A 72 9.73 8.49 4.56
C ALA A 72 10.49 9.75 4.14
N ALA A 73 11.65 9.98 4.74
CA ALA A 73 12.55 11.07 4.40
C ALA A 73 13.99 10.53 4.28
N PRO A 74 14.88 11.24 3.55
CA PRO A 74 16.30 10.93 3.53
C PRO A 74 16.90 10.87 4.93
N ALA A 75 17.92 10.04 5.14
CA ALA A 75 18.52 9.83 6.47
C ALA A 75 19.21 11.10 7.03
N ASP A 76 19.59 12.03 6.17
CA ASP A 76 20.18 13.33 6.49
C ASP A 76 19.15 14.48 6.49
N SER A 77 17.86 14.17 6.34
CA SER A 77 16.78 15.15 6.45
C SER A 77 16.81 15.87 7.80
N PRO A 78 16.50 17.18 7.85
CA PRO A 78 16.30 17.91 9.12
C PRO A 78 15.29 17.25 10.06
N PHE A 79 14.39 16.43 9.51
CA PHE A 79 13.36 15.71 10.24
C PHE A 79 13.77 14.30 10.67
N ALA A 80 14.94 13.79 10.26
CA ALA A 80 15.36 12.40 10.49
C ALA A 80 15.49 12.03 11.98
N GLN A 81 15.70 13.03 12.85
CA GLN A 81 15.80 12.84 14.30
C GLN A 81 14.50 13.15 15.05
N GLN A 82 13.44 13.52 14.34
CA GLN A 82 12.15 13.82 14.95
C GLN A 82 11.29 12.55 14.97
N ALA A 83 10.67 12.27 16.12
CA ALA A 83 9.73 11.15 16.23
C ALA A 83 8.42 11.41 15.47
N GLU A 84 8.03 12.68 15.36
CA GLU A 84 6.81 13.15 14.70
C GLU A 84 7.13 14.46 13.97
N VAL A 85 6.45 14.70 12.85
CA VAL A 85 6.62 15.89 12.00
C VAL A 85 5.25 16.43 11.66
N ASP A 86 5.06 17.75 11.76
CA ASP A 86 3.87 18.39 11.22
C ASP A 86 3.99 18.41 9.69
N LEU A 87 3.08 17.71 9.01
CA LEU A 87 3.12 17.62 7.55
C LEU A 87 3.01 19.00 6.87
N SER A 88 2.42 20.00 7.54
CA SER A 88 2.34 21.36 7.03
C SER A 88 3.71 22.05 6.90
N ASP A 89 4.72 21.63 7.68
CA ASP A 89 6.10 22.11 7.55
C ASP A 89 6.76 21.66 6.23
N LEU A 90 6.18 20.67 5.57
CA LEU A 90 6.67 20.10 4.31
C LEU A 90 5.91 20.63 3.08
N ARG A 91 5.09 21.69 3.24
CA ARG A 91 4.28 22.27 2.16
C ARG A 91 5.08 22.60 0.89
N ASP A 92 6.33 23.04 1.06
CA ASP A 92 7.20 23.41 -0.04
C ASP A 92 8.12 22.30 -0.54
N ALA A 93 8.15 21.16 0.15
CA ALA A 93 8.96 20.01 -0.21
C ALA A 93 8.46 19.35 -1.50
N THR A 94 9.37 18.59 -2.11
CA THR A 94 9.08 17.74 -3.26
C THR A 94 8.84 16.32 -2.79
N PHE A 95 7.80 15.68 -3.30
CA PHE A 95 7.41 14.33 -2.93
C PHE A 95 7.56 13.35 -4.08
N ILE A 96 7.83 12.10 -3.71
CA ILE A 96 7.71 10.93 -4.57
C ILE A 96 6.56 10.10 -4.01
N THR A 97 5.63 9.69 -4.86
CA THR A 97 4.45 8.93 -4.42
C THR A 97 4.33 7.62 -5.18
N LEU A 98 3.48 6.71 -4.66
CA LEU A 98 2.99 5.62 -5.48
C LEU A 98 2.01 6.14 -6.54
N THR A 99 1.83 5.39 -7.63
CA THR A 99 0.84 5.69 -8.67
C THR A 99 -0.59 5.43 -8.20
N GLN A 100 -1.55 5.93 -8.98
CA GLN A 100 -2.97 5.71 -8.73
C GLN A 100 -3.31 4.20 -8.74
N GLY A 101 -4.15 3.76 -7.80
CA GLY A 101 -4.59 2.37 -7.65
C GLY A 101 -3.96 1.63 -6.47
N PHE A 102 -2.92 2.20 -5.86
CA PHE A 102 -2.39 1.74 -4.57
C PHE A 102 -3.12 2.41 -3.40
N ALA A 103 -3.36 1.66 -2.33
CA ALA A 103 -3.99 2.18 -1.12
C ALA A 103 -3.22 3.36 -0.53
N THR A 104 -1.89 3.25 -0.46
CA THR A 104 -1.00 4.32 0.02
C THR A 104 -1.11 5.61 -0.78
N HIS A 105 -1.41 5.55 -2.09
CA HIS A 105 -1.65 6.76 -2.88
C HIS A 105 -2.95 7.45 -2.44
N GLN A 106 -4.02 6.68 -2.25
CA GLN A 106 -5.31 7.22 -1.81
C GLN A 106 -5.22 7.80 -0.39
N ASP A 107 -4.61 7.07 0.53
CA ASP A 107 -4.38 7.53 1.90
C ASP A 107 -3.44 8.73 1.95
N GLY A 108 -2.38 8.75 1.12
CA GLY A 108 -1.49 9.90 0.99
C GLY A 108 -2.24 11.16 0.58
N ASN A 109 -3.08 11.09 -0.46
CA ASN A 109 -3.89 12.22 -0.90
C ASN A 109 -4.81 12.73 0.23
N ARG A 110 -5.47 11.82 0.96
CA ARG A 110 -6.31 12.17 2.11
C ARG A 110 -5.51 12.88 3.20
N VAL A 111 -4.30 12.41 3.50
CA VAL A 111 -3.41 12.98 4.51
C VAL A 111 -2.92 14.38 4.11
N PHE A 112 -2.54 14.59 2.85
CA PHE A 112 -2.16 15.92 2.34
C PHE A 112 -3.34 16.91 2.34
N GLN A 113 -4.53 16.46 1.95
CA GLN A 113 -5.75 17.27 2.01
C GLN A 113 -6.06 17.69 3.45
N GLN A 114 -5.92 16.78 4.43
CA GLN A 114 -6.09 17.09 5.85
C GLN A 114 -5.05 18.10 6.35
N ALA A 115 -3.81 18.06 5.83
CA ALA A 115 -2.77 19.05 6.11
C ALA A 115 -2.97 20.40 5.36
N GLY A 116 -3.97 20.48 4.49
CA GLY A 116 -4.35 21.72 3.81
C GLY A 116 -3.38 22.16 2.71
N PHE A 117 -2.73 21.21 2.02
CA PHE A 117 -1.95 21.51 0.82
C PHE A 117 -1.94 20.37 -0.20
N GLU A 118 -1.66 20.72 -1.46
CA GLU A 118 -1.38 19.77 -2.52
C GLU A 118 0.15 19.59 -2.66
N PRO A 119 0.68 18.36 -2.60
CA PRO A 119 2.13 18.14 -2.62
C PRO A 119 2.71 18.40 -4.02
N LYS A 120 3.95 18.91 -4.07
CA LYS A 120 4.72 18.99 -5.33
C LYS A 120 5.28 17.60 -5.65
N VAL A 121 4.59 16.83 -6.49
CA VAL A 121 5.02 15.46 -6.85
C VAL A 121 6.00 15.52 -8.03
N ALA A 122 7.26 15.14 -7.81
CA ALA A 122 8.26 15.07 -8.88
C ALA A 122 8.21 13.75 -9.66
N MET A 123 7.80 12.66 -9.00
CA MET A 123 7.78 11.34 -9.60
C MET A 123 6.72 10.46 -8.95
N GLN A 124 6.12 9.59 -9.75
CA GLN A 124 5.27 8.51 -9.28
C GLN A 124 5.86 7.16 -9.68
N VAL A 125 5.85 6.21 -8.75
CA VAL A 125 6.41 4.86 -8.97
C VAL A 125 5.38 3.77 -8.69
N ASN A 126 5.56 2.59 -9.28
CA ASN A 126 4.61 1.47 -9.18
C ASN A 126 4.97 0.44 -8.09
N ASP A 127 6.01 0.70 -7.30
CA ASP A 127 6.53 -0.24 -6.33
C ASP A 127 7.11 0.49 -5.11
N ILE A 128 6.79 -0.03 -3.91
CA ILE A 128 7.15 0.60 -2.64
C ILE A 128 8.65 0.53 -2.36
N PHE A 129 9.34 -0.52 -2.81
CA PHE A 129 10.80 -0.63 -2.64
C PHE A 129 11.52 0.37 -3.51
N THR A 130 11.02 0.58 -4.73
CA THR A 130 11.50 1.63 -5.62
C THR A 130 11.28 3.01 -5.01
N LEU A 131 10.12 3.26 -4.41
CA LEU A 131 9.83 4.52 -3.70
C LEU A 131 10.86 4.77 -2.59
N LEU A 132 11.06 3.80 -1.70
CA LEU A 132 12.02 3.91 -0.59
C LEU A 132 13.46 4.09 -1.07
N SER A 133 13.86 3.39 -2.14
CA SER A 133 15.20 3.53 -2.71
C SER A 133 15.44 4.93 -3.28
N MET A 134 14.42 5.54 -3.89
CA MET A 134 14.53 6.89 -4.45
C MET A 134 14.65 7.93 -3.33
N VAL A 135 13.82 7.83 -2.29
CA VAL A 135 13.92 8.68 -1.10
C VAL A 135 15.29 8.56 -0.43
N ASN A 136 15.87 7.36 -0.37
CA ASN A 136 17.19 7.16 0.21
C ASN A 136 18.34 7.70 -0.67
N SER A 137 18.08 7.98 -1.95
CA SER A 137 19.08 8.46 -2.90
C SER A 137 19.13 9.99 -3.00
N GLY A 138 18.21 10.71 -2.35
CA GLY A 138 18.17 12.18 -2.29
C GLY A 138 16.81 12.73 -1.89
#